data_AF-A0A5C4NG96-F1
#
_entry.id   AF-A0A5C4NG96-F1
#
_cell.length_a   1.000
_cell.length_b   1.000
_cell.length_c   1.000
_cell.angle_alpha   90.00
_cell.angle_beta   90.00
_cell.angle_gamma   90.00
#
_symmetry.space_group_name_H-M   'P 1'
#
loop_
_entity.id
_entity.type
_entity.pdbx_description
1 polymer ?
#
loop_
_entity_poly.entity_id
_entity_poly.type
_entity_poly.pdbx_seq_one_letter_code
_entity_poly.pdbx_strand_id
1 'polypeptide(L)'
;MTAPRKGITRQEAVRRVLQGMTEDRAGYAALQTLLEEQFQATLHHQSTRLTALADQVVAAVEPLDARRRQRVSLVTALLGPQGDMAQLFAMLQEDARTTAQRDWAALEQMVLECKRLNARNSDLLTEQYSIMQRVLHGEEDTYAPG
;
A
#
# COMPACT_ATOMS: atom_id res chain seq x y z
N MET A 1 38.28 -23.68 -7.45
CA MET A 1 38.25 -22.23 -7.14
C MET A 1 36.84 -21.72 -7.38
N THR A 2 36.03 -21.67 -6.32
CA THR A 2 34.67 -21.13 -6.36
C THR A 2 34.77 -19.62 -6.20
N ALA A 3 34.34 -18.85 -7.21
CA ALA A 3 34.34 -17.39 -7.14
C ALA A 3 33.51 -16.93 -5.92
N PRO A 4 33.96 -15.91 -5.16
CA PRO A 4 33.13 -15.35 -4.11
C PRO A 4 31.89 -14.75 -4.77
N ARG A 5 30.69 -15.20 -4.35
CA ARG A 5 29.44 -14.50 -4.65
C ARG A 5 29.63 -13.07 -4.17
N LYS A 6 29.82 -12.11 -5.08
CA LYS A 6 29.90 -10.69 -4.74
C LYS A 6 28.55 -10.30 -4.14
N GLY A 7 28.49 -10.29 -2.80
CA GLY A 7 27.38 -9.71 -2.06
C GLY A 7 27.20 -8.26 -2.49
N ILE A 8 25.98 -7.76 -2.35
CA ILE A 8 25.67 -6.36 -2.61
C ILE A 8 26.59 -5.45 -1.78
N THR A 9 27.18 -4.42 -2.39
CA THR A 9 28.02 -3.47 -1.66
C THR A 9 27.14 -2.55 -0.80
N ARG A 10 27.73 -1.92 0.23
CA ARG A 10 27.03 -0.94 1.08
C ARG A 10 26.38 0.18 0.24
N GLN A 11 27.12 0.71 -0.72
CA GLN A 11 26.64 1.77 -1.62
C GLN A 11 25.49 1.29 -2.50
N GLU A 12 25.58 0.07 -3.04
CA GLU A 12 24.52 -0.51 -3.86
C GLU A 12 23.26 -0.80 -3.02
N ALA A 13 23.41 -1.25 -1.77
CA ALA A 13 22.28 -1.44 -0.86
C ALA A 13 21.56 -0.12 -0.54
N VAL A 14 22.30 0.94 -0.22
CA VAL A 14 21.74 2.29 -0.01
C VAL A 14 21.02 2.77 -1.28
N ARG A 15 21.65 2.63 -2.45
CA ARG A 15 21.06 3.01 -3.75
C ARG A 15 19.74 2.28 -3.99
N ARG A 16 19.67 0.97 -3.73
CA ARG A 16 18.44 0.18 -3.88
C ARG A 16 17.34 0.61 -2.93
N VAL A 17 17.66 0.98 -1.69
CA VAL A 17 16.65 1.51 -0.76
C VAL A 17 16.05 2.82 -1.30
N LEU A 18 16.89 3.76 -1.74
CA LEU A 18 16.42 5.05 -2.26
C LEU A 18 15.63 4.89 -3.57
N GLN A 19 16.07 3.99 -4.46
CA GLN A 19 15.33 3.65 -5.67
C GLN A 19 13.96 3.03 -5.32
N GLY A 20 13.92 2.10 -4.36
CA GLY A 20 12.69 1.47 -3.89
C GLY A 20 11.69 2.48 -3.31
N MET A 21 12.16 3.54 -2.64
CA MET A 21 11.28 4.63 -2.17
C MET A 21 10.63 5.41 -3.33
N THR A 22 11.36 5.62 -4.42
CA THR A 22 10.84 6.28 -5.63
C THR A 22 9.78 5.42 -6.32
N GLU A 23 10.05 4.12 -6.44
CA GLU A 23 9.11 3.15 -7.00
C GLU A 23 7.86 2.97 -6.12
N ASP A 24 8.03 2.96 -4.79
CA ASP A 24 6.91 2.90 -3.85
C ASP A 24 6.00 4.13 -4.00
N ARG A 25 6.56 5.32 -4.18
CA ARG A 25 5.76 6.54 -4.41
C ARG A 25 4.87 6.41 -5.65
N ALA A 26 5.42 5.91 -6.76
CA ALA A 26 4.62 5.67 -7.97
C ALA A 26 3.54 4.60 -7.73
N GLY A 27 3.88 3.52 -7.03
CA GLY A 27 2.95 2.45 -6.71
C GLY A 27 1.80 2.89 -5.79
N TYR A 28 2.08 3.67 -4.74
CA TYR A 28 1.03 4.20 -3.87
C TYR A 28 0.16 5.24 -4.58
N ALA A 29 0.70 6.07 -5.48
CA ALA A 29 -0.11 6.97 -6.28
C ALA A 29 -1.10 6.20 -7.17
N ALA A 30 -0.63 5.15 -7.85
CA ALA A 30 -1.50 4.28 -8.65
C ALA A 30 -2.56 3.57 -7.80
N LEU A 31 -2.17 3.09 -6.61
CA LEU A 31 -3.11 2.46 -5.67
C LEU A 31 -4.19 3.43 -5.19
N GLN A 32 -3.85 4.69 -4.89
CA GLN A 32 -4.84 5.71 -4.53
C GLN A 32 -5.86 5.93 -5.65
N THR A 33 -5.40 5.99 -6.91
CA THR A 33 -6.31 6.08 -8.07
C THR A 33 -7.26 4.89 -8.15
N LEU A 34 -6.75 3.66 -8.02
CA LEU A 34 -7.58 2.45 -8.04
C LEU A 34 -8.62 2.43 -6.90
N LEU A 35 -8.23 2.87 -5.70
CA LEU A 35 -9.14 2.96 -4.57
C LEU A 35 -10.21 4.03 -4.77
N GLU A 36 -9.89 5.17 -5.37
CA GLU A 36 -10.92 6.17 -5.71
C GLU A 36 -11.86 5.65 -6.81
N GLU A 37 -11.33 4.97 -7.84
CA GLU A 37 -12.18 4.34 -8.86
C GLU A 37 -13.11 3.27 -8.29
N GLN A 38 -12.63 2.47 -7.33
CA GLN A 38 -13.46 1.49 -6.65
C GLN A 38 -14.60 2.16 -5.87
N PHE A 39 -14.31 3.28 -5.19
CA PHE A 39 -15.35 4.06 -4.51
C PHE A 39 -16.44 4.52 -5.49
N GLN A 40 -16.05 5.11 -6.63
CA GLN A 40 -17.00 5.55 -7.66
C GLN A 40 -17.79 4.38 -8.25
N ALA A 41 -17.13 3.26 -8.55
CA ALA A 41 -17.80 2.07 -9.06
C ALA A 41 -18.84 1.51 -8.07
N THR A 42 -18.56 1.59 -6.76
CA THR A 42 -19.51 1.19 -5.70
C THR A 42 -20.73 2.11 -5.68
N LEU A 43 -20.54 3.43 -5.75
CA LEU A 43 -21.63 4.41 -5.80
C LEU A 43 -22.53 4.23 -7.03
N HIS A 44 -21.97 3.77 -8.15
CA HIS A 44 -22.69 3.54 -9.40
C HIS A 44 -23.14 2.08 -9.59
N HIS A 45 -23.02 1.23 -8.56
CA HIS A 45 -23.42 -0.18 -8.59
C HIS A 45 -22.81 -0.99 -9.75
N GLN A 46 -21.56 -0.72 -10.10
CA GLN A 46 -20.87 -1.30 -11.26
C GLN A 46 -20.19 -2.63 -10.91
N SER A 47 -20.95 -3.69 -10.59
CA SER A 47 -20.43 -4.95 -10.04
C SER A 47 -19.31 -5.60 -10.87
N THR A 48 -19.42 -5.65 -12.19
CA THR A 48 -18.34 -6.20 -13.06
C THR A 48 -17.06 -5.37 -12.96
N ARG A 49 -17.18 -4.05 -12.90
CA ARG A 49 -16.03 -3.15 -12.73
C ARG A 49 -15.41 -3.31 -11.34
N LEU A 50 -16.22 -3.50 -10.30
CA LEU A 50 -15.74 -3.73 -8.95
C LEU A 50 -14.88 -4.99 -8.84
N THR A 51 -15.28 -6.09 -9.49
CA THR A 51 -14.44 -7.31 -9.55
C THR A 51 -13.10 -7.03 -10.21
N ALA A 52 -13.10 -6.37 -11.38
CA ALA A 52 -11.86 -6.04 -12.08
C ALA A 52 -10.97 -5.06 -11.29
N LEU A 53 -11.56 -4.14 -10.54
CA LEU A 53 -10.81 -3.21 -9.68
C LEU A 53 -10.23 -3.90 -8.45
N ALA A 54 -10.94 -4.88 -7.86
CA ALA A 54 -10.42 -5.67 -6.75
C ALA A 54 -9.16 -6.44 -7.16
N ASP A 55 -9.17 -7.09 -8.32
CA ASP A 55 -8.01 -7.79 -8.86
C ASP A 55 -6.81 -6.85 -9.10
N GLN A 56 -7.07 -5.65 -9.65
CA GLN A 56 -6.05 -4.64 -9.86
C GLN A 56 -5.46 -4.09 -8.55
N VAL A 57 -6.29 -3.89 -7.53
CA VAL A 57 -5.83 -3.47 -6.19
C VAL A 57 -4.92 -4.54 -5.59
N VAL A 58 -5.29 -5.81 -5.66
CA VAL A 58 -4.46 -6.93 -5.18
C VAL A 58 -3.12 -6.96 -5.92
N ALA A 59 -3.16 -6.88 -7.26
CA ALA A 59 -1.95 -6.87 -8.09
C ALA A 59 -1.05 -5.65 -7.83
N ALA A 60 -1.62 -4.50 -7.50
CA ALA A 60 -0.86 -3.29 -7.17
C ALA A 60 -0.18 -3.36 -5.79
N VAL A 61 -0.79 -4.06 -4.83
CA VAL A 61 -0.26 -4.21 -3.46
C VAL A 61 0.93 -5.16 -3.39
N GLU A 62 0.94 -6.23 -4.18
CA GLU A 62 2.02 -7.23 -4.19
C GLU A 62 3.44 -6.63 -4.35
N PRO A 63 3.73 -5.80 -5.38
CA PRO A 63 5.06 -5.21 -5.52
C PRO A 63 5.39 -4.20 -4.42
N LEU A 64 4.40 -3.53 -3.82
CA LEU A 64 4.61 -2.62 -2.68
C LEU A 64 5.06 -3.40 -1.42
N ASP A 65 4.44 -4.55 -1.15
CA ASP A 65 4.85 -5.40 -0.02
C ASP A 65 6.23 -6.02 -0.27
N ALA A 66 6.51 -6.48 -1.50
CA ALA A 66 7.83 -6.99 -1.87
C ALA A 66 8.94 -5.93 -1.66
N ARG A 67 8.72 -4.70 -2.11
CA ARG A 67 9.66 -3.58 -1.89
C ARG A 67 9.81 -3.20 -0.43
N ARG A 68 8.72 -3.20 0.35
CA ARG A 68 8.78 -3.02 1.81
C ARG A 68 9.68 -4.07 2.47
N ARG A 69 9.48 -5.36 2.16
CA ARG A 69 10.29 -6.46 2.70
C ARG A 69 11.76 -6.35 2.30
N GLN A 70 12.03 -6.02 1.03
CA GLN A 70 13.38 -5.79 0.54
C GLN A 70 14.06 -4.62 1.28
N ARG A 71 13.36 -3.50 1.45
CA ARG A 71 13.87 -2.34 2.20
C ARG A 71 14.23 -2.71 3.63
N VAL A 72 13.35 -3.41 4.35
CA VAL A 72 13.64 -3.89 5.71
C VAL A 72 14.87 -4.79 5.71
N SER A 73 14.94 -5.77 4.79
CA SER A 73 16.11 -6.65 4.69
C SER A 73 17.41 -5.90 4.44
N LEU A 74 17.42 -4.90 3.55
CA LEU A 74 18.61 -4.09 3.26
C LEU A 74 19.01 -3.22 4.44
N VAL A 75 18.06 -2.57 5.11
CA VAL A 75 18.30 -1.75 6.30
C VAL A 75 18.86 -2.61 7.42
N THR A 76 18.28 -3.79 7.67
CA THR A 76 18.79 -4.74 8.66
C THR A 76 20.19 -5.23 8.33
N ALA A 77 20.49 -5.49 7.05
CA ALA A 77 21.83 -5.91 6.64
C ALA A 77 22.88 -4.78 6.81
N LEU A 78 22.46 -3.51 6.71
CA LEU A 78 23.34 -2.35 6.81
C LEU A 78 23.59 -1.88 8.25
N LEU A 79 22.57 -1.97 9.10
CA LEU A 79 22.54 -1.32 10.42
C LEU A 79 22.28 -2.29 11.58
N GLY A 80 22.01 -3.56 11.27
CA GLY A 80 21.64 -4.59 12.24
C GLY A 80 20.12 -4.69 12.49
N PRO A 81 19.69 -5.61 13.38
CA PRO A 81 18.27 -5.93 13.59
C PRO A 81 17.37 -4.76 14.03
N GLN A 82 17.95 -3.75 14.68
CA GLN A 82 17.26 -2.54 15.16
C GLN A 82 17.46 -1.34 14.22
N GLY A 83 18.01 -1.59 13.03
CA GLY A 83 18.24 -0.58 12.02
C GLY A 83 16.94 0.04 11.53
N ASP A 84 16.91 1.36 11.41
CA ASP A 84 15.78 2.10 10.84
C ASP A 84 16.18 3.03 9.68
N MET A 85 15.18 3.63 9.05
CA MET A 85 15.40 4.54 7.92
C MET A 85 16.07 5.85 8.36
N ALA A 86 15.82 6.35 9.57
CA ALA A 86 16.42 7.57 10.07
C ALA A 86 17.94 7.42 10.24
N GLN A 87 18.37 6.30 10.81
CA GLN A 87 19.76 5.89 10.93
C GLN A 87 20.41 5.68 9.56
N LEU A 88 19.68 5.10 8.59
CA LEU A 88 20.17 4.98 7.21
C LEU A 88 20.43 6.35 6.59
N PHE A 89 19.50 7.29 6.74
CA PHE A 89 19.64 8.66 6.21
C PHE A 89 20.75 9.45 6.89
N ALA A 90 21.03 9.18 8.17
CA ALA A 90 22.17 9.80 8.87
C ALA A 90 23.52 9.50 8.20
N MET A 91 23.63 8.40 7.45
CA MET A 91 24.83 8.04 6.68
C MET A 91 25.00 8.83 5.36
N LEU A 92 23.99 9.57 4.93
CA LEU A 92 24.02 10.38 3.70
C LEU A 92 24.64 11.76 3.96
N GLN A 93 25.13 12.40 2.89
CA GLN A 93 25.49 13.82 2.89
C GLN A 93 24.25 14.68 3.12
N GLU A 94 24.42 15.89 3.65
CA GLU A 94 23.32 16.74 4.15
C GLU A 94 22.18 16.90 3.14
N ASP A 95 22.46 17.35 1.91
CA ASP A 95 21.43 17.56 0.88
C ASP A 95 20.64 16.28 0.54
N ALA A 96 21.34 15.15 0.47
CA ALA A 96 20.74 13.84 0.18
C ALA A 96 19.93 13.32 1.37
N ARG A 97 20.39 13.59 2.60
CA ARG A 97 19.68 13.24 3.84
C ARG A 97 18.36 14.00 3.93
N THR A 98 18.37 15.33 3.77
CA THR A 98 17.16 16.17 3.83
C THR A 98 16.15 15.74 2.77
N THR A 99 16.60 15.45 1.55
CA THR A 99 15.74 14.96 0.48
C THR A 99 15.11 13.62 0.84
N ALA A 100 15.92 12.64 1.27
CA ALA A 100 15.43 11.31 1.62
C ALA A 100 14.45 11.31 2.80
N GLN A 101 14.69 12.15 3.82
CA GLN A 101 13.78 12.30 4.96
C GLN A 101 12.41 12.86 4.54
N ARG A 102 12.41 13.91 3.71
CA ARG A 102 11.18 14.48 3.16
C ARG A 102 10.42 13.47 2.31
N ASP A 103 11.11 12.76 1.43
CA ASP A 103 10.48 11.75 0.56
C ASP A 103 9.93 10.57 1.38
N TRP A 104 10.63 10.17 2.45
CA TRP A 104 10.16 9.16 3.38
C TRP A 104 8.89 9.59 4.13
N ALA A 105 8.87 10.81 4.67
CA ALA A 105 7.69 11.34 5.36
C ALA A 105 6.49 11.44 4.41
N ALA A 106 6.70 11.88 3.17
CA ALA A 106 5.65 11.91 2.14
C ALA A 106 5.13 10.49 1.83
N LEU A 107 6.03 9.51 1.72
CA LEU A 107 5.67 8.12 1.50
C LEU A 107 4.82 7.55 2.66
N GLU A 108 5.17 7.86 3.90
CA GLU A 108 4.37 7.47 5.07
C GLU A 108 2.95 8.05 5.02
N GLN A 109 2.80 9.31 4.62
CA GLN A 109 1.47 9.91 4.42
C GLN A 109 0.68 9.19 3.32
N MET A 110 1.32 8.84 2.21
CA MET A 110 0.65 8.09 1.12
C MET A 110 0.16 6.71 1.57
N VAL A 111 0.94 6.02 2.42
CA VAL A 111 0.54 4.73 3.02
C VAL A 111 -0.70 4.91 3.89
N LEU A 112 -0.71 5.92 4.75
CA LEU A 112 -1.85 6.21 5.63
C LEU A 112 -3.10 6.55 4.83
N GLU A 113 -2.96 7.33 3.76
CA GLU A 113 -4.07 7.69 2.89
C GLU A 113 -4.64 6.47 2.15
N CYS A 114 -3.81 5.59 1.61
CA CYS A 114 -4.28 4.33 1.00
C CYS A 114 -5.06 3.48 2.00
N LYS A 115 -4.60 3.38 3.25
CA LYS A 115 -5.32 2.65 4.31
C LYS A 115 -6.68 3.27 4.60
N ARG A 116 -6.74 4.60 4.69
CA ARG A 116 -8.00 5.33 4.92
C ARG A 116 -8.98 5.13 3.77
N LEU A 117 -8.53 5.23 2.53
CA LEU A 117 -9.34 4.99 1.33
C LEU A 117 -9.84 3.54 1.25
N ASN A 118 -8.97 2.57 1.53
CA ASN A 118 -9.35 1.16 1.52
C ASN A 118 -10.39 0.82 2.60
N ALA A 119 -10.25 1.39 3.80
CA ALA A 119 -11.24 1.25 4.86
C ALA A 119 -12.59 1.85 4.44
N ARG A 120 -12.59 3.11 3.95
CA ARG A 120 -13.79 3.77 3.41
C ARG A 120 -14.52 2.91 2.39
N ASN A 121 -13.78 2.32 1.45
CA ASN A 121 -14.38 1.50 0.41
C ASN A 121 -14.97 0.19 0.95
N SER A 122 -14.28 -0.43 1.91
CA SER A 122 -14.72 -1.67 2.55
C SER A 122 -16.00 -1.45 3.36
N ASP A 123 -16.08 -0.34 4.09
CA ASP A 123 -17.28 0.07 4.84
C ASP A 123 -18.46 0.28 3.87
N LEU A 124 -18.25 1.06 2.80
CA LEU A 124 -19.29 1.32 1.81
C LEU A 124 -19.79 0.04 1.12
N LEU A 125 -18.89 -0.86 0.72
CA LEU A 125 -19.27 -2.13 0.09
C LEU A 125 -20.10 -3.00 1.04
N THR A 126 -19.75 -3.01 2.32
CA THR A 126 -20.49 -3.76 3.35
C THR A 126 -21.89 -3.19 3.55
N GLU A 127 -22.02 -1.86 3.62
CA GLU A 127 -23.31 -1.17 3.71
C GLU A 127 -24.19 -1.46 2.48
N GLN A 128 -23.63 -1.36 1.27
CA GLN A 128 -24.36 -1.65 0.03
C GLN A 128 -24.83 -3.10 -0.03
N TYR A 129 -23.99 -4.04 0.41
CA TYR A 129 -24.40 -5.45 0.52
C TYR A 129 -25.56 -5.63 1.51
N SER A 130 -25.50 -5.00 2.69
CA SER A 130 -26.58 -5.07 3.68
C SER A 130 -27.91 -4.52 3.16
N ILE A 131 -27.88 -3.39 2.46
CA ILE A 131 -29.07 -2.79 1.83
C ILE A 131 -29.67 -3.75 0.79
N MET A 132 -28.84 -4.30 -0.10
CA MET A 132 -29.31 -5.26 -1.11
C MET A 132 -29.90 -6.52 -0.48
N GLN A 133 -29.31 -7.03 0.60
CA GLN A 133 -29.85 -8.19 1.32
C GLN A 133 -31.24 -7.91 1.89
N ARG A 134 -31.47 -6.73 2.48
CA ARG A 134 -32.79 -6.31 2.99
C ARG A 134 -33.82 -6.14 1.87
N VAL A 135 -33.42 -5.55 0.73
CA VAL A 135 -34.31 -5.39 -0.43
C VAL A 135 -34.72 -6.74 -1.00
N LEU A 136 -33.79 -7.71 -1.08
CA LEU A 136 -34.05 -9.03 -1.67
C LEU A 136 -34.84 -9.97 -0.76
N HIS A 137 -34.65 -9.89 0.55
CA HIS A 137 -35.28 -10.81 1.51
C HIS A 137 -36.44 -10.18 2.30
N GLY A 138 -36.70 -8.89 2.10
CA GLY A 138 -37.68 -8.12 2.86
C GLY A 138 -37.19 -7.76 4.27
N GLU A 139 -37.84 -6.79 4.90
CA GLU A 139 -37.82 -6.68 6.36
C GLU A 139 -38.71 -7.81 6.87
N GLU A 140 -38.20 -8.71 7.72
CA GLU A 140 -39.03 -9.65 8.48
C GLU A 140 -39.86 -8.88 9.53
N ASP A 141 -40.66 -7.91 9.09
CA ASP A 141 -41.74 -7.37 9.89
C ASP A 141 -42.85 -8.41 9.92
N THR A 142 -42.74 -9.22 10.96
CA THR A 142 -43.73 -10.20 11.40
C THR A 142 -45.10 -9.53 11.48
N TYR A 143 -45.93 -9.72 10.45
CA TYR A 143 -47.35 -9.43 10.52
C TYR A 143 -48.00 -10.47 11.44
N ALA A 144 -48.32 -10.07 12.67
CA ALA A 144 -49.22 -10.83 13.54
C ALA A 144 -50.63 -10.21 13.44
N PRO A 145 -51.56 -10.80 12.68
CA PRO A 145 -52.96 -10.42 12.78
C PRO A 145 -53.60 -11.13 13.98
N GLY A 146 -54.24 -10.32 14.83
CA GLY A 146 -55.48 -10.61 15.58
C GLY A 146 -55.57 -11.89 16.39
#